data_AF-A0AAD6P8I8-F1
#
_entry.id   AF-A0AAD6P8I8-F1
#
_cell.length_a   1.000
_cell.length_b   1.000
_cell.length_c   1.000
_cell.angle_alpha   90.00
_cell.angle_beta   90.00
_cell.angle_gamma   90.00
#
_symmetry.space_group_name_H-M   'P 1'
#
loop_
_entity.id
_entity.type
_entity.pdbx_description
1 polymer ?
#
loop_
_entity_poly.entity_id
_entity_poly.type
_entity_poly.pdbx_seq_one_letter_code
_entity_poly.pdbx_strand_id
1 'polypeptide(L)'
;MGKSNNLHGSLRFLYVIFAFFSAFFMGALKGLLVGPIASSVLILGNVAVILGMFPPHVSWTVYTLVKTNRFDIPLKVALLLALPTLFGIWLGLSIAGTVLVGLGYGFFTPWFASFEAFRHGDDESKTLYHCVMDGSWGTIQGSCTVVTDFADICCHSYPLYLKELRESSASNEIRTLRLIHVPGSIVAGLVGLIVDVPLFAAIIIIKSPYMLFMGWYRLSHDLISREGPFLETACIPIAGLTILLWPLVVVGSILVSIFTSIFIGLYASVILYQERSFWRAVAYVIAMVAEFDEYTNDRLYLREGTFLPKPKYQKKRTSQSSELSVDAKFSSVHADAPAILVPNFAHSKSVRETIQEVKMVQVWVAMMRSCEMRGKDLLDAGAITPADLNSFLKAKGGNEASVISVGLPCYSCLQSLLSSIKAGSDGFLLLDGTELTHLNRPNDKLLDWFFQPLMVLKEQIRAIKLEEGEERFLQRVVLYGK
;
A
#
# COMPACT_ATOMS: atom_id res chain seq x y z
N MET A 1 -47.13 30.25 -6.90
CA MET A 1 -46.30 29.37 -6.04
C MET A 1 -44.94 28.96 -6.64
N GLY A 2 -44.64 29.14 -7.94
CA GLY A 2 -43.31 28.78 -8.50
C GLY A 2 -42.14 29.74 -8.21
N LYS A 3 -42.42 31.01 -7.87
CA LYS A 3 -41.37 32.05 -7.65
C LYS A 3 -40.67 31.93 -6.28
N SER A 4 -41.35 31.41 -5.26
CA SER A 4 -40.83 31.27 -3.89
C SER A 4 -39.80 30.14 -3.75
N ASN A 5 -39.97 29.04 -4.50
CA ASN A 5 -39.06 27.90 -4.45
C ASN A 5 -37.71 28.20 -5.12
N ASN A 6 -37.71 29.02 -6.18
CA ASN A 6 -36.47 29.47 -6.84
C ASN A 6 -35.66 30.44 -5.97
N LEU A 7 -36.32 31.29 -5.18
CA LEU A 7 -35.63 32.23 -4.29
C LEU A 7 -34.93 31.49 -3.14
N HIS A 8 -35.60 30.49 -2.54
CA HIS A 8 -35.04 29.65 -1.49
C HIS A 8 -33.87 28.79 -1.98
N GLY A 9 -33.99 28.23 -3.20
CA GLY A 9 -32.89 27.49 -3.84
C GLY A 9 -31.69 28.38 -4.17
N SER A 10 -31.93 29.59 -4.70
CA SER A 10 -30.89 30.57 -5.00
C SER A 10 -30.15 31.05 -3.74
N LEU A 11 -30.88 31.31 -2.65
CA LEU A 11 -30.30 31.70 -1.36
C LEU A 11 -29.44 30.58 -0.75
N ARG A 12 -29.90 29.32 -0.82
CA ARG A 12 -29.10 28.16 -0.37
C ARG A 12 -27.83 27.97 -1.19
N PHE A 13 -27.92 28.13 -2.51
CA PHE A 13 -26.77 28.03 -3.39
C PHE A 13 -25.73 29.13 -3.08
N LEU A 14 -26.19 30.36 -2.89
CA LEU A 14 -25.34 31.50 -2.54
C LEU A 14 -24.71 31.34 -1.15
N TYR A 15 -25.44 30.76 -0.19
CA TYR A 15 -24.93 30.41 1.12
C TYR A 15 -23.84 29.32 1.07
N VAL A 16 -24.03 28.24 0.30
CA VAL A 16 -23.01 27.19 0.14
C VAL A 16 -21.72 27.74 -0.47
N ILE A 17 -21.84 28.61 -1.48
CA ILE A 17 -20.69 29.29 -2.09
C ILE A 17 -19.98 30.18 -1.07
N PHE A 18 -20.75 31.00 -0.33
CA PHE A 18 -20.19 31.86 0.71
C PHE A 18 -19.50 31.05 1.81
N ALA A 19 -20.13 29.97 2.29
CA ALA A 19 -19.57 29.06 3.27
C ALA A 19 -18.29 28.40 2.77
N PHE A 20 -18.25 27.97 1.51
CA PHE A 20 -17.04 27.42 0.89
C PHE A 20 -15.89 28.44 0.87
N PHE A 21 -16.12 29.66 0.39
CA PHE A 21 -15.08 30.69 0.36
C PHE A 21 -14.64 31.09 1.77
N SER A 22 -15.59 31.21 2.70
CA SER A 22 -15.28 31.48 4.11
C SER A 22 -14.41 30.37 4.71
N ALA A 23 -14.77 29.10 4.51
CA ALA A 23 -13.99 27.94 4.96
C ALA A 23 -12.60 27.91 4.31
N PHE A 24 -12.52 28.25 3.02
CA PHE A 24 -11.29 28.27 2.26
C PHE A 24 -10.30 29.30 2.81
N PHE A 25 -10.74 30.56 2.97
CA PHE A 25 -9.88 31.64 3.49
C PHE A 25 -9.57 31.46 4.99
N MET A 26 -10.54 31.03 5.79
CA MET A 26 -10.31 30.76 7.22
C MET A 26 -9.36 29.58 7.42
N GLY A 27 -9.49 28.53 6.61
CA GLY A 27 -8.58 27.40 6.63
C GLY A 27 -7.17 27.77 6.17
N ALA A 28 -7.03 28.63 5.16
CA ALA A 28 -5.73 29.16 4.74
C ALA A 28 -5.07 30.02 5.84
N LEU A 29 -5.84 30.91 6.48
CA LEU A 29 -5.38 31.72 7.60
C LEU A 29 -4.96 30.84 8.79
N LYS A 30 -5.72 29.80 9.08
CA LYS A 30 -5.39 28.81 10.11
C LYS A 30 -4.13 28.02 9.78
N GLY A 31 -3.97 27.60 8.53
CA GLY A 31 -2.74 27.00 8.03
C GLY A 31 -1.54 27.93 8.20
N LEU A 32 -1.73 29.25 8.04
CA LEU A 32 -0.67 30.23 8.26
C LEU A 32 -0.35 30.47 9.74
N LEU A 33 -1.33 30.36 10.65
CA LEU A 33 -1.15 30.61 12.08
C LEU A 33 -0.69 29.36 12.85
N VAL A 34 -1.38 28.23 12.68
CA VAL A 34 -1.11 26.96 13.37
C VAL A 34 -0.03 26.17 12.64
N GLY A 35 0.03 26.27 11.31
CA GLY A 35 0.94 25.49 10.49
C GLY A 35 2.42 25.68 10.83
N PRO A 36 2.94 26.89 11.08
CA PRO A 36 4.33 27.06 11.50
C PRO A 36 4.67 26.32 12.79
N ILE A 37 3.73 26.25 13.74
CA ILE A 37 3.92 25.54 15.02
C ILE A 37 3.95 24.03 14.75
N ALA A 38 2.95 23.50 14.04
CA ALA A 38 2.87 22.09 13.68
C ALA A 38 4.06 21.62 12.83
N SER A 39 4.43 22.40 11.81
CA SER A 39 5.62 22.17 10.99
C SER A 39 6.89 22.18 11.83
N SER A 40 7.04 23.12 12.78
CA SER A 40 8.23 23.17 13.64
C SER A 40 8.34 21.94 14.53
N VAL A 41 7.23 21.51 15.14
CA VAL A 41 7.20 20.28 15.96
C VAL A 41 7.60 19.07 15.13
N LEU A 42 7.02 18.91 13.94
CA LEU A 42 7.30 17.78 13.06
C LEU A 42 8.75 17.81 12.56
N ILE A 43 9.22 18.96 12.06
CA ILE A 43 10.58 19.11 11.51
C ILE A 43 11.63 18.88 12.61
N LEU A 44 11.50 19.57 13.75
CA LEU A 44 12.46 19.43 14.85
C LEU A 44 12.43 18.01 15.43
N GLY A 45 11.24 17.43 15.59
CA GLY A 45 11.08 16.06 16.08
C GLY A 45 11.74 15.03 15.16
N ASN A 46 11.43 15.06 13.87
CA ASN A 46 12.02 14.13 12.91
C ASN A 46 13.53 14.36 12.73
N VAL A 47 14.01 15.61 12.72
CA VAL A 47 15.45 15.89 12.67
C VAL A 47 16.15 15.38 13.93
N ALA A 48 15.55 15.52 15.11
CA ALA A 48 16.09 14.96 16.35
C ALA A 48 16.15 13.43 16.30
N VAL A 49 15.11 12.76 15.79
CA VAL A 49 15.11 11.30 15.58
C VAL A 49 16.20 10.89 14.59
N ILE A 50 16.30 11.57 13.45
CA ILE A 50 17.32 11.31 12.41
C ILE A 50 18.72 11.42 13.03
N LEU A 51 19.04 12.53 13.68
CA LEU A 51 20.37 12.77 14.25
C LEU A 51 20.67 11.84 15.44
N GLY A 52 19.67 11.56 16.28
CA GLY A 52 19.81 10.67 17.43
C GLY A 52 19.99 9.20 17.04
N MET A 53 19.27 8.74 16.02
CA MET A 53 19.34 7.35 15.54
C MET A 53 20.44 7.11 14.51
N PHE A 54 21.05 8.17 13.96
CA PHE A 54 22.11 8.05 12.96
C PHE A 54 23.33 7.26 13.46
N PRO A 55 23.93 7.51 14.64
CA PRO A 55 25.08 6.73 15.11
C PRO A 55 24.76 5.24 15.34
N PRO A 56 23.63 4.87 15.98
CA PRO A 56 23.18 3.49 16.06
C PRO A 56 22.97 2.84 14.68
N HIS A 57 22.30 3.54 13.74
CA HIS A 57 22.08 3.04 12.39
C HIS A 57 23.40 2.75 11.69
N VAL A 58 24.34 3.69 11.68
CA VAL A 58 25.68 3.52 11.11
C VAL A 58 26.38 2.30 11.71
N SER A 59 26.34 2.17 13.04
CA SER A 59 26.98 1.06 13.76
C SER A 59 26.35 -0.29 13.40
N TRP A 60 25.02 -0.36 13.33
CA TRP A 60 24.29 -1.58 12.95
C TRP A 60 24.54 -1.98 11.50
N THR A 61 24.59 -1.03 10.57
CA THR A 61 24.89 -1.29 9.16
C THR A 61 26.31 -1.85 9.01
N VAL A 62 27.31 -1.21 9.62
CA VAL A 62 28.71 -1.66 9.58
C VAL A 62 28.85 -3.04 10.20
N TYR A 63 28.26 -3.26 11.37
CA TYR A 63 28.28 -4.56 12.04
C TYR A 63 27.65 -5.66 11.17
N THR A 64 26.51 -5.39 10.56
CA THR A 64 25.81 -6.34 9.68
C THR A 64 26.63 -6.64 8.41
N LEU A 65 27.25 -5.63 7.81
CA LEU A 65 28.08 -5.77 6.63
C LEU A 65 29.35 -6.60 6.88
N VAL A 66 29.97 -6.43 8.06
CA VAL A 66 31.14 -7.23 8.46
C VAL A 66 30.74 -8.68 8.72
N LYS A 67 29.63 -8.90 9.46
CA LYS A 67 29.22 -10.23 9.96
C LYS A 67 28.45 -11.08 8.94
N THR A 68 27.88 -10.49 7.89
CA THR A 68 27.13 -11.26 6.89
C THR A 68 28.04 -12.20 6.09
N ASN A 69 27.57 -13.42 5.83
CA ASN A 69 28.26 -14.42 5.00
C ASN A 69 27.83 -14.36 3.53
N ARG A 70 26.94 -13.44 3.16
CA ARG A 70 26.40 -13.33 1.79
C ARG A 70 27.33 -12.65 0.80
N PHE A 71 28.30 -11.88 1.29
CA PHE A 71 29.18 -11.03 0.49
C PHE A 71 30.63 -11.46 0.61
N ASP A 72 31.34 -11.44 -0.52
CA ASP A 72 32.79 -11.63 -0.59
C ASP A 72 33.56 -10.48 0.07
N ILE A 73 34.79 -10.76 0.52
CA ILE A 73 35.72 -9.78 1.10
C ILE A 73 35.87 -8.51 0.24
N PRO A 74 36.17 -8.57 -1.09
CA PRO A 74 36.26 -7.38 -1.92
C PRO A 74 34.96 -6.57 -1.99
N LEU A 75 33.79 -7.21 -1.99
CA LEU A 75 32.50 -6.53 -1.98
C LEU A 75 32.27 -5.81 -0.65
N LYS A 76 32.61 -6.45 0.47
CA LYS A 76 32.54 -5.83 1.80
C LYS A 76 33.41 -4.58 1.88
N VAL A 77 34.65 -4.64 1.37
CA VAL A 77 35.57 -3.49 1.35
C VAL A 77 35.03 -2.36 0.46
N ALA A 78 34.54 -2.67 -0.73
CA ALA A 78 33.95 -1.68 -1.64
C ALA A 78 32.71 -1.01 -1.02
N LEU A 79 31.82 -1.78 -0.40
CA LEU A 79 30.64 -1.25 0.28
C LEU A 79 31.02 -0.41 1.50
N LEU A 80 32.01 -0.82 2.29
CA LEU A 80 32.52 -0.03 3.42
C LEU A 80 33.11 1.30 2.96
N LEU A 81 33.77 1.35 1.81
CA LEU A 81 34.30 2.59 1.23
C LEU A 81 33.18 3.51 0.69
N ALA A 82 32.12 2.94 0.13
CA ALA A 82 30.98 3.69 -0.38
C ALA A 82 30.00 4.16 0.72
N LEU A 83 29.99 3.46 1.86
CA LEU A 83 29.06 3.68 2.97
C LEU A 83 29.03 5.14 3.49
N PRO A 84 30.17 5.83 3.69
CA PRO A 84 30.17 7.21 4.16
C PRO A 84 29.42 8.15 3.22
N THR A 85 29.63 8.00 1.90
CA THR A 85 28.93 8.77 0.88
C THR A 85 27.43 8.47 0.89
N LEU A 86 27.05 7.19 0.98
CA LEU A 86 25.64 6.79 1.06
C LEU A 86 24.96 7.33 2.32
N PHE A 87 25.63 7.34 3.46
CA PHE A 87 25.10 7.94 4.69
C PHE A 87 24.97 9.46 4.58
N GLY A 88 25.93 10.14 3.94
CA GLY A 88 25.83 11.58 3.67
C GLY A 88 24.63 11.92 2.79
N ILE A 89 24.43 11.17 1.71
CA ILE A 89 23.26 11.32 0.82
C ILE A 89 21.96 11.03 1.58
N TRP A 90 21.91 9.92 2.33
CA TRP A 90 20.75 9.57 3.15
C TRP A 90 20.41 10.69 4.14
N LEU A 91 21.40 11.20 4.86
CA LEU A 91 21.18 12.24 5.88
C LEU A 91 20.65 13.52 5.23
N GLY A 92 21.26 13.97 4.13
CA GLY A 92 20.82 15.13 3.39
C GLY A 92 19.39 14.99 2.86
N LEU A 93 19.08 13.85 2.24
CA LEU A 93 17.74 13.57 1.69
C LEU A 93 16.69 13.43 2.79
N SER A 94 17.01 12.80 3.92
CA SER A 94 16.10 12.65 5.05
C SER A 94 15.77 13.99 5.70
N ILE A 95 16.76 14.89 5.84
CA ILE A 95 16.52 16.25 6.35
C ILE A 95 15.68 17.05 5.34
N ALA A 96 16.04 17.04 4.05
CA ALA A 96 15.29 17.75 3.02
C ALA A 96 13.84 17.25 2.90
N GLY A 97 13.65 15.94 2.90
CA GLY A 97 12.34 15.29 2.89
C GLY A 97 11.52 15.64 4.12
N THR A 98 12.14 15.67 5.30
CA THR A 98 11.48 16.08 6.56
C THR A 98 10.99 17.53 6.49
N VAL A 99 11.79 18.44 5.95
CA VAL A 99 11.38 19.85 5.78
C VAL A 99 10.20 19.95 4.81
N LEU A 100 10.28 19.27 3.65
CA LEU A 100 9.21 19.29 2.66
C LEU A 100 7.90 18.72 3.21
N VAL A 101 7.96 17.54 3.84
CA VAL A 101 6.79 16.88 4.45
C VAL A 101 6.27 17.69 5.63
N GLY A 102 7.13 18.26 6.46
CA GLY A 102 6.73 19.08 7.60
C GLY A 102 6.01 20.36 7.21
N LEU A 103 6.50 21.05 6.17
CA LEU A 103 5.82 22.23 5.62
C LEU A 103 4.48 21.87 4.96
N GLY A 104 4.46 20.78 4.18
CA GLY A 104 3.22 20.28 3.57
C GLY A 104 2.18 19.88 4.62
N TYR A 105 2.56 19.04 5.58
CA TYR A 105 1.68 18.59 6.66
C TYR A 105 1.17 19.75 7.51
N GLY A 106 2.07 20.63 7.95
CA GLY A 106 1.68 21.75 8.81
C GLY A 106 0.76 22.75 8.12
N PHE A 107 0.90 22.97 6.81
CA PHE A 107 0.02 23.87 6.08
C PHE A 107 -1.31 23.22 5.67
N PHE A 108 -1.27 22.01 5.10
CA PHE A 108 -2.46 21.37 4.53
C PHE A 108 -3.37 20.72 5.58
N THR A 109 -2.83 20.09 6.63
CA THR A 109 -3.64 19.40 7.64
C THR A 109 -4.65 20.32 8.36
N PRO A 110 -4.26 21.49 8.92
CA PRO A 110 -5.22 22.41 9.54
C PRO A 110 -6.16 23.05 8.51
N TRP A 111 -5.73 23.18 7.25
CA TRP A 111 -6.57 23.66 6.17
C TRP A 111 -7.70 22.67 5.86
N PHE A 112 -7.37 21.39 5.66
CA PHE A 112 -8.37 20.32 5.46
C PHE A 112 -9.30 20.15 6.67
N ALA A 113 -8.77 20.25 7.89
CA ALA A 113 -9.58 20.18 9.11
C ALA A 113 -10.67 21.27 9.18
N SER A 114 -10.42 22.44 8.59
CA SER A 114 -11.40 23.53 8.53
C SER A 114 -12.61 23.19 7.66
N PHE A 115 -12.45 22.33 6.66
CA PHE A 115 -13.54 21.82 5.84
C PHE A 115 -14.29 20.67 6.51
N GLU A 116 -13.63 19.89 7.36
CA GLU A 116 -14.27 18.84 8.13
C GLU A 116 -15.26 19.40 9.19
N ALA A 117 -15.05 20.61 9.67
CA ALA A 117 -15.99 21.30 10.55
C ALA A 117 -17.39 21.51 9.91
N PHE A 118 -17.48 21.58 8.57
CA PHE A 118 -18.76 21.67 7.84
C PHE A 118 -19.46 20.31 7.66
N ARG A 119 -18.79 19.20 8.01
CA ARG A 119 -19.38 17.85 7.99
C ARG A 119 -20.35 17.63 9.15
N HIS A 120 -20.07 18.24 10.31
CA HIS A 120 -20.89 18.13 11.51
C HIS A 120 -21.96 19.23 11.50
N GLY A 121 -23.15 18.90 11.01
CA GLY A 121 -24.25 19.83 10.71
C GLY A 121 -24.97 20.48 11.89
N ASP A 122 -24.26 20.87 12.95
CA ASP A 122 -24.84 21.54 14.11
C ASP A 122 -24.61 23.06 14.04
N ASP A 123 -25.73 23.81 14.14
CA ASP A 123 -25.83 25.27 14.29
C ASP A 123 -24.89 26.13 13.39
N GLU A 124 -25.45 26.75 12.35
CA GLU A 124 -24.72 27.62 11.39
C GLU A 124 -23.86 28.72 12.06
N SER A 125 -24.26 29.19 13.24
CA SER A 125 -23.54 30.20 14.03
C SER A 125 -22.33 29.65 14.79
N LYS A 126 -22.34 28.35 15.14
CA LYS A 126 -21.23 27.66 15.82
C LYS A 126 -20.28 27.02 14.81
N THR A 127 -20.72 26.76 13.59
CA THR A 127 -19.89 26.18 12.51
C THR A 127 -18.64 27.02 12.23
N LEU A 128 -18.73 28.36 12.26
CA LEU A 128 -17.56 29.23 12.08
C LEU A 128 -16.60 29.16 13.26
N TYR A 129 -17.11 29.08 14.50
CA TYR A 129 -16.27 28.92 15.69
C TYR A 129 -15.55 27.56 15.69
N HIS A 130 -16.27 26.49 15.37
CA HIS A 130 -15.73 25.14 15.19
C HIS A 130 -14.71 25.07 14.05
N CYS A 131 -14.92 25.78 12.94
CA CYS A 131 -13.94 25.90 11.86
C CYS A 131 -12.60 26.50 12.34
N VAL A 132 -12.62 27.49 13.25
CA VAL A 132 -11.40 28.08 13.82
C VAL A 132 -10.76 27.16 14.86
N MET A 133 -11.56 26.62 15.80
CA MET A 133 -11.03 25.88 16.95
C MET A 133 -10.73 24.41 16.65
N ASP A 134 -11.56 23.73 15.88
CA ASP A 134 -11.44 22.28 15.67
C ASP A 134 -10.30 21.94 14.72
N GLY A 135 -9.44 21.03 15.13
CA GLY A 135 -8.25 20.64 14.36
C GLY A 135 -7.01 21.49 14.58
N SER A 136 -7.05 22.61 15.33
CA SER A 136 -5.83 23.36 15.68
C SER A 136 -4.93 22.57 16.64
N TRP A 137 -5.48 22.16 17.79
CA TRP A 137 -4.78 21.31 18.75
C TRP A 137 -4.56 19.89 18.20
N GLY A 138 -5.56 19.36 17.48
CA GLY A 138 -5.47 18.05 16.82
C GLY A 138 -4.34 17.97 15.79
N THR A 139 -4.05 19.04 15.05
CA THR A 139 -2.92 19.09 14.12
C THR A 139 -1.58 18.98 14.86
N ILE A 140 -1.41 19.70 15.98
CA ILE A 140 -0.17 19.66 16.77
C ILE A 140 0.02 18.27 17.39
N GLN A 141 -1.03 17.69 17.96
CA GLN A 141 -0.99 16.33 18.48
C GLN A 141 -0.70 15.32 17.36
N GLY A 142 -1.31 15.50 16.19
CA GLY A 142 -1.03 14.70 14.99
C GLY A 142 0.43 14.80 14.56
N SER A 143 1.04 15.99 14.61
CA SER A 143 2.49 16.15 14.37
C SER A 143 3.33 15.34 15.35
N CYS A 144 2.98 15.33 16.65
CA CYS A 144 3.68 14.50 17.64
C CYS A 144 3.52 12.99 17.35
N THR A 145 2.33 12.55 16.95
CA THR A 145 2.09 11.16 16.55
C THR A 145 2.94 10.79 15.33
N VAL A 146 2.99 11.63 14.30
CA VAL A 146 3.80 11.40 13.10
C VAL A 146 5.29 11.26 13.44
N VAL A 147 5.81 12.08 14.36
CA VAL A 147 7.20 11.97 14.84
C VAL A 147 7.42 10.65 15.59
N THR A 148 6.44 10.23 16.40
CA THR A 148 6.50 8.96 17.15
C THR A 148 6.50 7.76 16.20
N ASP A 149 5.60 7.74 15.21
CA ASP A 149 5.54 6.68 14.20
C ASP A 149 6.85 6.60 13.40
N PHE A 150 7.42 7.76 13.04
CA PHE A 150 8.71 7.82 12.37
C PHE A 150 9.85 7.29 13.24
N ALA A 151 9.85 7.61 14.54
CA ALA A 151 10.80 7.07 15.50
C ALA A 151 10.66 5.54 15.62
N ASP A 152 9.45 5.03 15.71
CA ASP A 152 9.18 3.59 15.82
C ASP A 152 9.70 2.83 14.58
N ILE A 153 9.48 3.37 13.38
CA ILE A 153 10.05 2.82 12.15
C ILE A 153 11.59 2.81 12.20
N CYS A 154 12.20 3.90 12.65
CA CYS A 154 13.66 4.00 12.75
C CYS A 154 14.25 3.05 13.81
N CYS A 155 13.51 2.81 14.91
CA CYS A 155 13.95 1.99 16.02
C CYS A 155 13.72 0.49 15.79
N HIS A 156 12.64 0.11 15.11
CA HIS A 156 12.22 -1.29 15.00
C HIS A 156 12.39 -1.86 13.59
N SER A 157 11.89 -1.18 12.56
CA SER A 157 11.88 -1.72 11.20
C SER A 157 13.29 -1.86 10.63
N TYR A 158 14.14 -0.84 10.82
CA TYR A 158 15.50 -0.85 10.28
C TYR A 158 16.39 -1.93 10.90
N PRO A 159 16.45 -2.10 12.25
CA PRO A 159 17.24 -3.17 12.85
C PRO A 159 16.72 -4.57 12.53
N LEU A 160 15.40 -4.75 12.43
CA LEU A 160 14.80 -6.03 12.04
C LEU A 160 15.22 -6.41 10.62
N TYR A 161 15.18 -5.47 9.67
CA TYR A 161 15.68 -5.69 8.32
C TYR A 161 17.16 -6.09 8.29
N LEU A 162 18.01 -5.37 9.04
CA LEU A 162 19.44 -5.70 9.13
C LEU A 162 19.68 -7.08 9.78
N LYS A 163 18.87 -7.43 10.78
CA LYS A 163 18.89 -8.75 11.43
C LYS A 163 18.55 -9.85 10.43
N GLU A 164 17.48 -9.67 9.65
CA GLU A 164 17.10 -10.62 8.60
C GLU A 164 18.16 -10.72 7.51
N LEU A 165 18.77 -9.61 7.09
CA LEU A 165 19.85 -9.61 6.11
C LEU A 165 21.09 -10.40 6.61
N ARG A 166 21.33 -10.39 7.92
CA ARG A 166 22.40 -11.13 8.58
C ARG A 166 22.09 -12.62 8.75
N GLU A 167 20.85 -12.94 9.11
CA GLU A 167 20.42 -14.30 9.52
C GLU A 167 19.82 -15.12 8.37
N SER A 168 19.39 -14.48 7.26
CA SER A 168 18.81 -15.17 6.10
C SER A 168 19.82 -16.10 5.40
N SER A 169 19.66 -17.40 5.62
CA SER A 169 20.43 -18.50 4.97
C SER A 169 19.82 -18.97 3.65
N ALA A 170 18.67 -18.44 3.23
CA ALA A 170 17.84 -19.01 2.15
C ALA A 170 18.42 -18.86 0.72
N SER A 171 19.56 -18.20 0.54
CA SER A 171 20.22 -18.09 -0.76
C SER A 171 21.74 -18.23 -0.65
N ASN A 172 22.23 -19.38 -0.17
CA ASN A 172 23.65 -19.70 0.04
C ASN A 172 24.55 -19.63 -1.22
N GLU A 173 24.13 -18.96 -2.30
CA GLU A 173 25.05 -18.48 -3.33
C GLU A 173 25.75 -17.21 -2.82
N ILE A 174 27.02 -17.35 -2.49
CA ILE A 174 27.90 -16.23 -2.19
C ILE A 174 27.90 -15.30 -3.41
N ARG A 175 27.49 -14.03 -3.20
CA ARG A 175 27.53 -13.03 -4.25
C ARG A 175 28.97 -12.56 -4.44
N THR A 176 29.64 -13.20 -5.39
CA THR A 176 31.04 -12.91 -5.67
C THR A 176 31.18 -11.64 -6.49
N LEU A 177 31.96 -10.68 -5.99
CA LEU A 177 32.28 -9.46 -6.74
C LEU A 177 33.62 -9.65 -7.45
N ARG A 178 33.55 -9.80 -8.78
CA ARG A 178 34.73 -9.62 -9.62
C ARG A 178 34.87 -8.14 -9.91
N LEU A 179 35.96 -7.52 -9.47
CA LEU A 179 36.33 -6.12 -9.70
C LEU A 179 36.18 -5.69 -11.17
N ILE A 180 36.33 -6.62 -12.11
CA ILE A 180 36.13 -6.39 -13.55
C ILE A 180 34.72 -5.90 -13.93
N HIS A 181 33.69 -6.17 -13.12
CA HIS A 181 32.32 -5.71 -13.39
C HIS A 181 32.00 -4.34 -12.78
N VAL A 182 32.87 -3.79 -11.92
CA VAL A 182 32.64 -2.49 -11.25
C VAL A 182 32.57 -1.33 -12.25
N PRO A 183 33.51 -1.19 -13.22
CA PRO A 183 33.38 -0.18 -14.26
C PRO A 183 32.10 -0.36 -15.10
N GLY A 184 31.73 -1.62 -15.40
CA GLY A 184 30.49 -1.94 -16.11
C GLY A 184 29.24 -1.51 -15.33
N SER A 185 29.20 -1.73 -14.01
CA SER A 185 28.11 -1.26 -13.16
C SER A 185 28.00 0.26 -13.11
N ILE A 186 29.12 0.99 -13.08
CA ILE A 186 29.13 2.46 -13.15
C ILE A 186 28.55 2.93 -14.49
N VAL A 187 29.02 2.36 -15.60
CA VAL A 187 28.51 2.70 -16.94
C VAL A 187 27.02 2.38 -17.07
N ALA A 188 26.56 1.23 -16.58
CA ALA A 188 25.15 0.87 -16.62
C ALA A 188 24.26 1.81 -15.79
N GLY A 189 24.73 2.25 -14.62
CA GLY A 189 24.02 3.24 -13.80
C GLY A 189 23.97 4.60 -14.49
N LEU A 190 25.05 5.01 -15.13
CA LEU A 190 25.09 6.25 -15.90
C LEU A 190 24.16 6.21 -17.12
N VAL A 191 24.11 5.07 -17.84
CA VAL A 191 23.15 4.85 -18.92
C VAL A 191 21.71 4.92 -18.39
N GLY A 192 21.43 4.29 -17.25
CA GLY A 192 20.12 4.38 -16.58
C GLY A 192 19.74 5.82 -16.26
N LEU A 193 20.66 6.62 -15.68
CA LEU A 193 20.41 8.03 -15.41
C LEU A 193 20.18 8.87 -16.68
N ILE A 194 20.99 8.66 -17.71
CA ILE A 194 20.90 9.40 -18.99
C ILE A 194 19.59 9.07 -19.73
N VAL A 195 19.03 7.87 -19.54
CA VAL A 195 17.83 7.42 -20.25
C VAL A 195 16.57 7.64 -19.40
N ASP A 196 16.52 7.14 -18.17
CA ASP A 196 15.31 7.16 -17.35
C ASP A 196 14.91 8.57 -16.94
N VAL A 197 15.86 9.40 -16.49
CA VAL A 197 15.55 10.76 -16.02
C VAL A 197 14.85 11.60 -17.10
N PRO A 198 15.39 11.75 -18.32
CA PRO A 198 14.71 12.52 -19.35
C PRO A 198 13.45 11.84 -19.89
N LEU A 199 13.40 10.51 -19.99
CA LEU A 199 12.21 9.83 -20.51
C LEU A 199 11.04 9.88 -19.52
N PHE A 200 11.28 9.65 -18.23
CA PHE A 200 10.26 9.82 -17.20
C PHE A 200 9.77 11.27 -17.16
N ALA A 201 10.69 12.24 -17.22
CA ALA A 201 10.34 13.65 -17.29
C ALA A 201 9.50 13.97 -18.55
N ALA A 202 9.87 13.46 -19.72
CA ALA A 202 9.13 13.68 -20.96
C ALA A 202 7.71 13.08 -20.89
N ILE A 203 7.59 11.81 -20.46
CA ILE A 203 6.29 11.12 -20.32
C ILE A 203 5.38 11.89 -19.37
N ILE A 204 5.88 12.27 -18.18
CA ILE A 204 5.04 12.95 -17.19
C ILE A 204 4.69 14.37 -17.60
N ILE A 205 5.59 15.11 -18.27
CA ILE A 205 5.31 16.46 -18.77
C ILE A 205 4.24 16.41 -19.88
N ILE A 206 4.32 15.44 -20.78
CA ILE A 206 3.35 15.26 -21.87
C ILE A 206 1.98 14.84 -21.32
N LYS A 207 1.95 13.94 -20.33
CA LYS A 207 0.69 13.41 -19.75
C LYS A 207 0.09 14.27 -18.64
N SER A 208 0.89 15.15 -18.02
CA SER A 208 0.45 16.03 -16.94
C SER A 208 -0.77 16.90 -17.30
N PRO A 209 -0.83 17.55 -18.48
CA PRO A 209 -2.03 18.28 -18.90
C PRO A 209 -3.26 17.38 -18.95
N TYR A 210 -3.12 16.15 -19.45
CA TYR A 210 -4.23 15.20 -19.50
C TYR A 210 -4.68 14.78 -18.10
N MET A 211 -3.73 14.54 -17.18
CA MET A 211 -4.03 14.25 -15.77
C MET A 211 -4.75 15.41 -15.08
N LEU A 212 -4.38 16.65 -15.40
CA LEU A 212 -5.04 17.84 -14.89
C LEU A 212 -6.50 17.91 -15.36
N PHE A 213 -6.72 17.85 -16.68
CA PHE A 213 -8.05 17.99 -17.26
C PHE A 213 -8.97 16.81 -16.95
N MET A 214 -8.50 15.57 -17.05
CA MET A 214 -9.31 14.39 -16.73
C MET A 214 -9.61 14.30 -15.24
N GLY A 215 -8.65 14.65 -14.38
CA GLY A 215 -8.89 14.69 -12.94
C GLY A 215 -9.94 15.74 -12.59
N TRP A 216 -9.87 16.94 -13.17
CA TRP A 216 -10.91 17.95 -13.00
C TRP A 216 -12.26 17.51 -13.56
N TYR A 217 -12.30 16.94 -14.76
CA TYR A 217 -13.52 16.44 -15.38
C TYR A 217 -14.19 15.40 -14.48
N ARG A 218 -13.42 14.42 -13.99
CA ARG A 218 -13.91 13.35 -13.12
C ARG A 218 -14.36 13.88 -11.76
N LEU A 219 -13.54 14.67 -11.07
CA LEU A 219 -13.92 15.24 -9.77
C LEU A 219 -15.17 16.13 -9.89
N SER A 220 -15.30 16.86 -11.00
CA SER A 220 -16.50 17.67 -11.27
C SER A 220 -17.71 16.79 -11.58
N HIS A 221 -17.53 15.71 -12.34
CA HIS A 221 -18.59 14.75 -12.65
C HIS A 221 -19.07 14.02 -11.39
N ASP A 222 -18.16 13.54 -10.54
CA ASP A 222 -18.47 12.87 -9.28
C ASP A 222 -19.22 13.82 -8.33
N LEU A 223 -18.87 15.12 -8.34
CA LEU A 223 -19.58 16.17 -7.60
C LEU A 223 -21.02 16.41 -8.13
N ILE A 224 -21.22 16.37 -9.45
CA ILE A 224 -22.53 16.62 -10.10
C ILE A 224 -23.44 15.39 -9.97
N SER A 225 -22.90 14.21 -10.20
CA SER A 225 -23.64 12.94 -10.23
C SER A 225 -23.89 12.36 -8.84
N ARG A 226 -23.27 12.93 -7.79
CA ARG A 226 -23.37 12.46 -6.38
C ARG A 226 -23.04 10.97 -6.23
N GLU A 227 -21.99 10.54 -6.92
CA GLU A 227 -21.48 9.16 -6.84
C GLU A 227 -20.16 9.13 -6.07
N GLY A 228 -19.86 8.01 -5.41
CA GLY A 228 -18.60 7.83 -4.67
C GLY A 228 -18.56 8.49 -3.28
N PRO A 229 -17.39 9.03 -2.82
CA PRO A 229 -17.22 9.58 -1.46
C PRO A 229 -18.05 10.85 -1.18
N PHE A 230 -18.82 11.32 -2.17
CA PHE A 230 -19.60 12.58 -2.15
C PHE A 230 -21.12 12.34 -2.07
N LEU A 231 -21.52 11.18 -1.52
CA LEU A 231 -22.93 10.80 -1.37
C LEU A 231 -23.73 11.76 -0.47
N GLU A 232 -23.07 12.38 0.51
CA GLU A 232 -23.68 13.29 1.48
C GLU A 232 -23.49 14.76 1.10
N THR A 233 -24.54 15.57 1.26
CA THR A 233 -24.51 17.03 0.99
C THR A 233 -23.48 17.77 1.82
N ALA A 234 -23.07 17.20 2.95
CA ALA A 234 -22.05 17.74 3.83
C ALA A 234 -20.63 17.67 3.23
N CYS A 235 -20.39 16.81 2.23
CA CYS A 235 -19.08 16.63 1.60
C CYS A 235 -18.80 17.58 0.42
N ILE A 236 -19.78 18.39 0.00
CA ILE A 236 -19.67 19.31 -1.15
C ILE A 236 -18.49 20.30 -0.99
N PRO A 237 -18.27 20.94 0.18
CA PRO A 237 -17.13 21.84 0.35
C PRO A 237 -15.77 21.13 0.26
N ILE A 238 -15.65 19.90 0.77
CA ILE A 238 -14.42 19.10 0.71
C ILE A 238 -14.10 18.70 -0.73
N ALA A 239 -15.13 18.32 -1.49
CA ALA A 239 -15.00 18.03 -2.91
C ALA A 239 -14.49 19.25 -3.70
N GLY A 240 -15.06 20.44 -3.42
CA GLY A 240 -14.61 21.71 -4.02
C GLY A 240 -13.15 22.03 -3.71
N LEU A 241 -12.69 21.78 -2.47
CA LEU A 241 -11.29 21.95 -2.09
C LEU A 241 -10.39 20.97 -2.86
N THR A 242 -10.81 19.72 -3.01
CA THR A 242 -10.07 18.69 -3.73
C THR A 242 -9.90 19.06 -5.22
N ILE A 243 -10.95 19.58 -5.86
CA ILE A 243 -10.89 20.08 -7.24
C ILE A 243 -9.88 21.23 -7.36
N LEU A 244 -9.88 22.16 -6.40
CA LEU A 244 -9.00 23.32 -6.40
C LEU A 244 -7.54 22.98 -6.08
N LEU A 245 -7.29 21.99 -5.22
CA LEU A 245 -5.95 21.51 -4.89
C LEU A 245 -5.40 20.50 -5.90
N TRP A 246 -6.22 20.00 -6.83
CA TRP A 246 -5.79 19.05 -7.85
C TRP A 246 -4.55 19.48 -8.65
N PRO A 247 -4.40 20.73 -9.11
CA PRO A 247 -3.20 21.18 -9.81
C PRO A 247 -1.92 21.01 -8.98
N LEU A 248 -2.00 21.21 -7.67
CA LEU A 248 -0.87 21.01 -6.77
C LEU A 248 -0.48 19.54 -6.70
N VAL A 249 -1.47 18.63 -6.65
CA VAL A 249 -1.24 17.18 -6.70
C VAL A 249 -0.55 16.79 -8.02
N VAL A 250 -0.97 17.40 -9.14
CA VAL A 250 -0.32 17.19 -10.44
C VAL A 250 1.14 17.63 -10.40
N VAL A 251 1.44 18.85 -9.92
CA VAL A 251 2.81 19.35 -9.79
C VAL A 251 3.65 18.46 -8.86
N GLY A 252 3.09 18.06 -7.72
CA GLY A 252 3.76 17.15 -6.78
C GLY A 252 4.10 15.80 -7.43
N SER A 253 3.19 15.24 -8.23
CA SER A 253 3.45 13.99 -8.93
C SER A 253 4.58 14.10 -9.95
N ILE A 254 4.69 15.22 -10.67
CA ILE A 254 5.79 15.48 -11.62
C ILE A 254 7.12 15.48 -10.87
N LEU A 255 7.21 16.23 -9.77
CA LEU A 255 8.43 16.35 -8.97
C LEU A 255 8.85 15.00 -8.39
N VAL A 256 7.90 14.24 -7.82
CA VAL A 256 8.16 12.92 -7.25
C VAL A 256 8.59 11.92 -8.32
N SER A 257 7.95 11.92 -9.49
CA SER A 257 8.33 11.04 -10.61
C SER A 257 9.74 11.33 -11.12
N ILE A 258 10.09 12.60 -11.32
CA ILE A 258 11.44 13.00 -11.74
C ILE A 258 12.47 12.59 -10.68
N PHE A 259 12.21 12.85 -9.40
CA PHE A 259 13.13 12.48 -8.33
C PHE A 259 13.31 10.95 -8.22
N THR A 260 12.23 10.18 -8.30
CA THR A 260 12.27 8.71 -8.20
C THR A 260 12.99 8.07 -9.39
N SER A 261 12.91 8.68 -10.58
CA SER A 261 13.59 8.18 -11.79
C SER A 261 15.11 8.05 -11.62
N ILE A 262 15.73 8.89 -10.80
CA ILE A 262 17.18 8.83 -10.50
C ILE A 262 17.54 7.49 -9.85
N PHE A 263 16.76 7.06 -8.84
CA PHE A 263 17.01 5.81 -8.12
C PHE A 263 16.69 4.59 -8.96
N ILE A 264 15.60 4.65 -9.75
CA ILE A 264 15.22 3.60 -10.69
C ILE A 264 16.34 3.40 -11.73
N GLY A 265 16.84 4.48 -12.34
CA GLY A 265 17.93 4.41 -13.31
C GLY A 265 19.23 3.85 -12.71
N LEU A 266 19.60 4.28 -11.50
CA LEU A 266 20.78 3.73 -10.81
C LEU A 266 20.66 2.24 -10.47
N TYR A 267 19.44 1.72 -10.35
CA TYR A 267 19.22 0.29 -10.09
C TYR A 267 19.66 -0.61 -11.28
N ALA A 268 19.84 -0.04 -12.48
CA ALA A 268 20.46 -0.74 -13.59
C ALA A 268 21.86 -1.31 -13.25
N SER A 269 22.62 -0.62 -12.39
CA SER A 269 23.91 -1.09 -11.86
C SER A 269 23.77 -2.39 -11.07
N VAL A 270 22.67 -2.53 -10.31
CA VAL A 270 22.36 -3.71 -9.50
C VAL A 270 21.95 -4.88 -10.39
N ILE A 271 21.11 -4.62 -11.41
CA ILE A 271 20.73 -5.66 -12.39
C ILE A 271 21.94 -6.18 -13.15
N LEU A 272 22.85 -5.30 -13.60
CA LEU A 272 24.09 -5.73 -14.24
C LEU A 272 24.89 -6.66 -13.33
N TYR A 273 24.97 -6.32 -12.04
CA TYR A 273 25.69 -7.11 -11.05
C TYR A 273 25.04 -8.49 -10.82
N GLN A 274 23.71 -8.55 -10.72
CA GLN A 274 22.97 -9.79 -10.50
C GLN A 274 23.00 -10.70 -11.74
N GLU A 275 22.77 -10.16 -12.92
CA GLU A 275 22.59 -10.92 -14.15
C GLU A 275 23.88 -11.11 -14.95
N ARG A 276 24.96 -10.42 -14.55
CA ARG A 276 26.29 -10.42 -15.20
C ARG A 276 26.23 -10.11 -16.70
N SER A 277 25.28 -9.29 -17.12
CA SER A 277 25.06 -8.94 -18.53
C SER A 277 24.67 -7.48 -18.66
N PHE A 278 25.45 -6.74 -19.46
CA PHE A 278 25.18 -5.33 -19.74
C PHE A 278 23.87 -5.14 -20.50
N TRP A 279 23.59 -5.99 -21.50
CA TRP A 279 22.34 -5.95 -22.26
C TRP A 279 21.10 -6.17 -21.40
N ARG A 280 21.20 -6.91 -20.30
CA ARG A 280 20.09 -7.07 -19.35
C ARG A 280 19.87 -5.82 -18.50
N ALA A 281 20.93 -5.11 -18.14
CA ALA A 281 20.78 -3.81 -17.49
C ALA A 281 20.16 -2.77 -18.42
N VAL A 282 20.54 -2.74 -19.71
CA VAL A 282 19.90 -1.88 -20.71
C VAL A 282 18.43 -2.29 -20.94
N ALA A 283 18.16 -3.59 -21.01
CA ALA A 283 16.78 -4.10 -21.08
C ALA A 283 15.96 -3.68 -19.85
N TYR A 284 16.56 -3.68 -18.66
CA TYR A 284 15.89 -3.19 -17.44
C TYR A 284 15.50 -1.72 -17.56
N VAL A 285 16.42 -0.85 -17.97
CA VAL A 285 16.16 0.58 -18.19
C VAL A 285 14.97 0.77 -19.14
N ILE A 286 15.00 0.12 -20.31
CA ILE A 286 13.91 0.21 -21.29
C ILE A 286 12.58 -0.34 -20.72
N ALA A 287 12.64 -1.47 -20.00
CA ALA A 287 11.45 -2.07 -19.38
C ALA A 287 10.85 -1.17 -18.29
N MET A 288 11.67 -0.48 -17.50
CA MET A 288 11.17 0.43 -16.46
C MET A 288 10.50 1.67 -17.04
N VAL A 289 11.03 2.23 -18.13
CA VAL A 289 10.36 3.33 -18.84
C VAL A 289 9.04 2.87 -19.43
N ALA A 290 8.99 1.67 -20.02
CA ALA A 290 7.74 1.08 -20.51
C ALA A 290 6.74 0.90 -19.36
N GLU A 291 7.15 0.31 -18.23
CA GLU A 291 6.29 0.12 -17.07
C GLU A 291 5.76 1.45 -16.52
N PHE A 292 6.58 2.50 -16.51
CA PHE A 292 6.15 3.83 -16.10
C PHE A 292 5.15 4.45 -17.09
N ASP A 293 5.36 4.25 -18.40
CA ASP A 293 4.41 4.66 -19.44
C ASP A 293 3.05 3.95 -19.27
N GLU A 294 3.05 2.65 -18.99
CA GLU A 294 1.83 1.88 -18.73
C GLU A 294 1.13 2.34 -17.45
N TYR A 295 1.88 2.44 -16.36
CA TYR A 295 1.36 2.90 -15.08
C TYR A 295 0.70 4.28 -15.19
N THR A 296 1.32 5.18 -15.95
CA THR A 296 0.73 6.50 -16.22
C THR A 296 -0.46 6.43 -17.17
N ASN A 297 -0.50 5.49 -18.12
CA ASN A 297 -1.70 5.25 -18.95
C ASN A 297 -2.86 4.72 -18.11
N ASP A 298 -2.63 3.75 -17.23
CA ASP A 298 -3.65 3.14 -16.37
C ASP A 298 -4.23 4.15 -15.39
N ARG A 299 -3.36 4.96 -14.76
CA ARG A 299 -3.80 6.05 -13.87
C ARG A 299 -4.70 7.07 -14.60
N LEU A 300 -4.53 7.19 -15.91
CA LEU A 300 -5.25 8.11 -16.78
C LEU A 300 -6.39 7.45 -17.55
N TYR A 301 -6.61 6.15 -17.37
CA TYR A 301 -7.58 5.36 -18.14
C TYR A 301 -7.40 5.52 -19.67
N LEU A 302 -6.15 5.67 -20.10
CA LEU A 302 -5.77 5.65 -21.49
C LEU A 302 -5.72 4.20 -22.00
N ARG A 303 -5.55 4.03 -23.32
CA ARG A 303 -5.47 2.71 -23.94
C ARG A 303 -4.40 1.84 -23.25
N GLU A 304 -4.78 0.62 -22.88
CA GLU A 304 -3.88 -0.37 -22.29
C GLU A 304 -2.67 -0.63 -23.19
N GLY A 305 -1.50 -0.68 -22.57
CA GLY A 305 -0.21 -0.94 -23.21
C GLY A 305 0.70 0.29 -23.32
N THR A 306 1.94 0.01 -23.75
CA THR A 306 3.04 0.96 -23.82
C THR A 306 3.45 1.17 -25.26
N PHE A 307 3.92 2.38 -25.60
CA PHE A 307 4.57 2.60 -26.91
C PHE A 307 5.95 1.92 -26.99
N LEU A 308 6.55 1.65 -25.83
CA LEU A 308 7.89 1.07 -25.72
C LEU A 308 7.83 -0.47 -25.62
N PRO A 309 8.83 -1.19 -26.17
CA PRO A 309 8.92 -2.62 -25.97
C PRO A 309 9.19 -2.96 -24.51
N LYS A 310 8.64 -4.09 -24.02
CA LYS A 310 8.92 -4.65 -22.69
C LYS A 310 9.91 -5.82 -22.78
N PRO A 311 11.23 -5.55 -22.84
CA PRO A 311 12.22 -6.61 -22.91
C PRO A 311 12.34 -7.35 -21.57
N LYS A 312 12.56 -8.67 -21.63
CA LYS A 312 12.81 -9.48 -20.43
C LYS A 312 14.25 -9.29 -19.98
N TYR A 313 14.44 -8.70 -18.80
CA TYR A 313 15.78 -8.42 -18.26
C TYR A 313 16.26 -9.49 -17.26
N GLN A 314 15.38 -10.23 -16.60
CA GLN A 314 15.75 -11.30 -15.67
C GLN A 314 15.83 -12.68 -16.35
N LYS A 315 16.77 -13.53 -15.93
CA LYS A 315 16.74 -14.96 -16.26
C LYS A 315 15.51 -15.58 -15.58
N LYS A 316 14.72 -16.40 -16.30
CA LYS A 316 13.79 -17.32 -15.61
C LYS A 316 14.63 -18.14 -14.63
N ARG A 317 14.47 -17.92 -13.32
CA ARG A 317 14.86 -18.93 -12.35
C ARG A 317 14.01 -20.15 -12.69
N THR A 318 14.66 -21.25 -13.03
CA THR A 318 14.02 -22.56 -12.98
C THR A 318 13.69 -22.80 -11.52
N SER A 319 12.51 -22.35 -11.10
CA SER A 319 11.93 -22.80 -9.84
C SER A 319 11.79 -24.30 -9.99
N GLN A 320 12.64 -25.05 -9.29
CA GLN A 320 12.43 -26.47 -9.05
C GLN A 320 11.20 -26.59 -8.14
N SER A 321 10.03 -26.44 -8.73
CA SER A 321 8.79 -27.03 -8.26
C SER A 321 8.39 -27.98 -9.37
N SER A 322 8.63 -29.27 -9.11
CA SER A 322 8.07 -30.35 -9.91
C SER A 322 6.58 -30.45 -9.59
N GLU A 323 5.80 -29.46 -10.01
CA GLU A 323 4.35 -29.54 -9.98
C GLU A 323 3.88 -30.26 -11.23
N LEU A 324 3.35 -31.45 -10.97
CA LEU A 324 2.70 -32.38 -11.86
C LEU A 324 1.81 -31.65 -12.87
N SER A 325 2.24 -31.67 -14.12
CA SER A 325 1.50 -31.19 -15.27
C SER A 325 0.19 -31.96 -15.43
N VAL A 326 -0.94 -31.27 -15.24
CA VAL A 326 -2.22 -31.69 -15.84
C VAL A 326 -2.38 -30.86 -17.11
N ASP A 327 -2.31 -31.56 -18.23
CA ASP A 327 -2.44 -31.06 -19.60
C ASP A 327 -3.84 -30.45 -19.79
N ALA A 328 -3.91 -29.12 -19.83
CA ALA A 328 -5.11 -28.38 -20.25
C ALA A 328 -4.70 -27.37 -21.32
N LYS A 329 -4.87 -27.76 -22.59
CA LYS A 329 -4.80 -26.89 -23.75
C LYS A 329 -5.81 -25.75 -23.62
N PHE A 330 -5.36 -24.58 -23.17
CA PHE A 330 -5.98 -23.31 -23.50
C PHE A 330 -4.89 -22.27 -23.80
N SER A 331 -5.15 -21.53 -24.86
CA SER A 331 -4.29 -20.55 -25.53
C SER A 331 -3.76 -19.44 -24.61
N SER A 332 -2.43 -19.25 -24.68
CA SER A 332 -1.67 -18.01 -24.50
C SER A 332 -2.26 -16.91 -23.60
N VAL A 333 -1.89 -16.90 -22.32
CA VAL A 333 -1.81 -15.67 -21.52
C VAL A 333 -0.52 -15.69 -20.70
N HIS A 334 0.17 -14.56 -20.71
CA HIS A 334 1.52 -14.36 -20.19
C HIS A 334 1.62 -14.55 -18.67
N ALA A 335 2.77 -15.06 -18.24
CA ALA A 335 3.14 -15.19 -16.84
C ALA A 335 3.57 -13.83 -16.28
N ASP A 336 2.79 -13.29 -15.36
CA ASP A 336 3.07 -12.04 -14.65
C ASP A 336 4.15 -12.22 -13.57
N ALA A 337 5.02 -11.21 -13.53
CA ALA A 337 5.93 -10.92 -12.43
C ALA A 337 5.17 -10.10 -11.34
N PRO A 338 5.68 -10.00 -10.10
CA PRO A 338 4.86 -9.66 -8.94
C PRO A 338 4.30 -8.24 -9.04
N ALA A 339 2.96 -8.16 -8.96
CA ALA A 339 2.18 -6.94 -9.00
C ALA A 339 2.65 -5.94 -7.93
N ILE A 340 3.11 -4.78 -8.39
CA ILE A 340 3.02 -3.54 -7.61
C ILE A 340 1.53 -3.23 -7.52
N LEU A 341 1.03 -3.21 -6.29
CA LEU A 341 -0.33 -2.84 -5.85
C LEU A 341 -1.08 -1.91 -6.82
N VAL A 342 -1.99 -2.50 -7.60
CA VAL A 342 -3.05 -1.80 -8.33
C VAL A 342 -4.24 -1.67 -7.38
N PRO A 343 -4.67 -0.46 -6.96
CA PRO A 343 -6.04 -0.27 -6.52
C PRO A 343 -6.90 -0.28 -7.79
N ASN A 344 -7.54 -1.41 -8.06
CA ASN A 344 -8.47 -1.54 -9.17
C ASN A 344 -9.73 -0.74 -8.83
N PHE A 345 -9.87 0.47 -9.36
CA PHE A 345 -11.14 1.20 -9.32
C PHE A 345 -12.06 0.61 -10.39
N ALA A 346 -12.66 -0.53 -10.06
CA ALA A 346 -13.58 -1.23 -10.94
C ALA A 346 -14.78 -0.34 -11.30
N HIS A 347 -15.17 -0.44 -12.58
CA HIS A 347 -16.39 0.08 -13.18
C HIS A 347 -17.59 0.07 -12.22
N SER A 348 -18.29 1.20 -12.13
CA SER A 348 -19.65 1.29 -11.62
C SER A 348 -20.54 0.30 -12.39
N LYS A 349 -20.84 -0.84 -11.78
CA LYS A 349 -21.80 -1.78 -12.35
C LYS A 349 -23.22 -1.24 -12.15
N SER A 350 -23.98 -1.37 -13.22
CA SER A 350 -25.38 -0.99 -13.39
C SER A 350 -26.27 -1.42 -12.22
N VAL A 351 -27.24 -0.55 -11.90
CA VAL A 351 -28.26 -0.56 -10.82
C VAL A 351 -29.12 -1.83 -10.71
N ARG A 352 -28.84 -2.89 -11.49
CA ARG A 352 -29.60 -4.15 -11.50
C ARG A 352 -28.90 -5.32 -10.80
N GLU A 353 -27.62 -5.21 -10.43
CA GLU A 353 -26.88 -6.24 -9.66
C GLU A 353 -26.90 -6.01 -8.13
N THR A 354 -27.53 -4.94 -7.63
CA THR A 354 -27.60 -4.59 -6.19
C THR A 354 -28.48 -5.51 -5.33
N ILE A 355 -28.96 -6.63 -5.87
CA ILE A 355 -29.83 -7.55 -5.13
C ILE A 355 -28.91 -8.60 -4.48
N GLN A 356 -28.54 -8.31 -3.23
CA GLN A 356 -27.59 -9.03 -2.36
C GLN A 356 -26.14 -8.69 -2.66
N GLU A 357 -25.65 -7.58 -2.07
CA GLU A 357 -24.24 -7.41 -1.72
C GLU A 357 -24.14 -7.62 -0.21
N VAL A 358 -23.33 -8.58 0.24
CA VAL A 358 -23.09 -8.82 1.68
C VAL A 358 -22.16 -7.73 2.21
N LYS A 359 -22.44 -7.17 3.39
CA LYS A 359 -21.56 -6.15 3.99
C LYS A 359 -20.29 -6.80 4.53
N MET A 360 -19.13 -6.17 4.36
CA MET A 360 -17.84 -6.69 4.87
C MET A 360 -17.88 -7.06 6.36
N VAL A 361 -18.53 -6.21 7.17
CA VAL A 361 -18.72 -6.46 8.61
C VAL A 361 -19.46 -7.78 8.87
N GLN A 362 -20.44 -8.13 8.05
CA GLN A 362 -21.19 -9.39 8.20
C GLN A 362 -20.30 -10.60 7.91
N VAL A 363 -19.47 -10.53 6.88
CA VAL A 363 -18.48 -11.58 6.55
C VAL A 363 -17.52 -11.80 7.72
N TRP A 364 -16.95 -10.72 8.28
CA TRP A 364 -16.03 -10.83 9.42
C TRP A 364 -16.71 -11.35 10.67
N VAL A 365 -17.91 -10.87 10.99
CA VAL A 365 -18.67 -11.37 12.14
C VAL A 365 -18.96 -12.86 11.99
N ALA A 366 -19.33 -13.32 10.79
CA ALA A 366 -19.55 -14.74 10.53
C ALA A 366 -18.26 -15.57 10.66
N MET A 367 -17.13 -15.09 10.13
CA MET A 367 -15.83 -15.76 10.26
C MET A 367 -15.36 -15.83 11.71
N MET A 368 -15.50 -14.75 12.48
CA MET A 368 -15.11 -14.71 13.90
C MET A 368 -15.99 -15.64 14.74
N ARG A 369 -17.31 -15.64 14.53
CA ARG A 369 -18.21 -16.62 15.18
C ARG A 369 -17.87 -18.05 14.82
N SER A 370 -17.49 -18.30 13.57
CA SER A 370 -17.05 -19.62 13.13
C SER A 370 -15.77 -20.06 13.85
N CYS A 371 -14.80 -19.16 14.02
CA CYS A 371 -13.60 -19.41 14.83
C CYS A 371 -13.93 -19.66 16.30
N GLU A 372 -14.87 -18.89 16.87
CA GLU A 372 -15.29 -19.07 18.26
C GLU A 372 -15.94 -20.45 18.49
N MET A 373 -16.88 -20.85 17.63
CA MET A 373 -17.53 -22.16 17.76
C MET A 373 -16.54 -23.30 17.59
N ARG A 374 -15.70 -23.25 16.55
CA ARG A 374 -14.67 -24.29 16.33
C ARG A 374 -13.60 -24.30 17.43
N GLY A 375 -13.31 -23.15 18.03
CA GLY A 375 -12.45 -23.06 19.19
C GLY A 375 -13.02 -23.79 20.41
N LYS A 376 -14.34 -23.69 20.64
CA LYS A 376 -15.05 -24.46 21.67
C LYS A 376 -15.00 -25.96 21.38
N ASP A 377 -15.28 -26.37 20.14
CA ASP A 377 -15.22 -27.78 19.74
C ASP A 377 -13.81 -28.38 19.95
N LEU A 378 -12.76 -27.62 19.62
CA LEU A 378 -11.37 -28.04 19.83
C LEU A 378 -10.96 -28.07 21.30
N LEU A 379 -11.53 -27.21 22.14
CA LEU A 379 -11.34 -27.23 23.58
C LEU A 379 -12.02 -28.46 24.21
N ASP A 380 -13.26 -28.76 23.79
CA ASP A 380 -14.02 -29.92 24.24
C ASP A 380 -13.37 -31.24 23.80
N ALA A 381 -12.78 -31.27 22.60
CA ALA A 381 -12.01 -32.40 22.10
C ALA A 381 -10.61 -32.54 22.73
N GLY A 382 -10.20 -31.61 23.60
CA GLY A 382 -8.88 -31.60 24.23
C GLY A 382 -7.71 -31.31 23.27
N ALA A 383 -8.00 -30.79 22.07
CA ALA A 383 -6.99 -30.41 21.08
C ALA A 383 -6.34 -29.05 21.42
N ILE A 384 -7.12 -28.11 21.98
CA ILE A 384 -6.59 -26.87 22.56
C ILE A 384 -6.71 -26.98 24.08
N THR A 385 -5.69 -26.57 24.82
CA THR A 385 -5.71 -26.59 26.29
C THR A 385 -5.98 -25.20 26.87
N PRO A 386 -6.54 -25.10 28.10
CA PRO A 386 -6.66 -23.83 28.81
C PRO A 386 -5.29 -23.14 29.06
N ALA A 387 -4.19 -23.91 29.05
CA ALA A 387 -2.84 -23.36 29.14
C ALA A 387 -2.47 -22.58 27.87
N ASP A 388 -2.84 -23.08 26.70
CA ASP A 388 -2.63 -22.40 25.41
C ASP A 388 -3.39 -21.07 25.39
N LEU A 389 -4.64 -21.04 25.87
CA LEU A 389 -5.45 -19.81 25.94
C LEU A 389 -4.85 -18.77 26.91
N ASN A 390 -4.39 -19.23 28.07
CA ASN A 390 -3.72 -18.35 29.03
C ASN A 390 -2.37 -17.83 28.50
N SER A 391 -1.64 -18.64 27.72
CA SER A 391 -0.40 -18.20 27.07
C SER A 391 -0.67 -17.12 26.02
N PHE A 392 -1.74 -17.24 25.23
CA PHE A 392 -2.17 -16.22 24.28
C PHE A 392 -2.56 -14.90 24.97
N LEU A 393 -3.27 -14.95 26.10
CA LEU A 393 -3.64 -13.75 26.84
C LEU A 393 -2.45 -13.02 27.48
N LYS A 394 -1.39 -13.76 27.86
CA LYS A 394 -0.17 -13.20 28.48
C LYS A 394 0.88 -12.77 27.46
N ALA A 395 0.92 -13.42 26.29
CA ALA A 395 1.88 -13.13 25.23
C ALA A 395 1.44 -11.87 24.46
N LYS A 396 2.07 -10.74 24.77
CA LYS A 396 1.97 -9.51 23.98
C LYS A 396 2.79 -9.65 22.67
N GLY A 397 2.39 -10.60 21.80
CA GLY A 397 2.95 -10.79 20.45
C GLY A 397 4.13 -11.76 20.30
N GLY A 398 4.33 -12.70 21.22
CA GLY A 398 5.37 -13.73 21.13
C GLY A 398 4.94 -14.99 20.34
N ASN A 399 5.93 -15.71 19.80
CA ASN A 399 5.78 -16.92 18.98
C ASN A 399 5.14 -18.13 19.71
N GLU A 400 4.94 -18.03 21.04
CA GLU A 400 4.40 -19.09 21.90
C GLU A 400 2.88 -19.25 21.81
N ALA A 401 2.18 -18.37 21.09
CA ALA A 401 0.71 -18.40 20.98
C ALA A 401 0.18 -18.66 19.56
N SER A 402 1.02 -19.20 18.66
CA SER A 402 0.71 -19.37 17.24
C SER A 402 -0.48 -20.30 16.96
N VAL A 403 -0.72 -21.30 17.82
CA VAL A 403 -1.85 -22.25 17.69
C VAL A 403 -3.19 -21.51 17.78
N ILE A 404 -3.31 -20.51 18.67
CA ILE A 404 -4.55 -19.75 18.86
C ILE A 404 -4.61 -18.55 17.92
N SER A 405 -3.50 -17.82 17.75
CA SER A 405 -3.49 -16.59 16.96
C SER A 405 -3.53 -16.82 15.46
N VAL A 406 -2.98 -17.95 14.97
CA VAL A 406 -2.91 -18.30 13.55
C VAL A 406 -3.60 -19.63 13.27
N GLY A 407 -3.28 -20.68 14.05
CA GLY A 407 -3.78 -22.04 13.83
C GLY A 407 -5.30 -22.16 13.86
N LEU A 408 -5.95 -21.59 14.88
CA LEU A 408 -7.41 -21.63 15.04
C LEU A 408 -8.16 -20.91 13.90
N PRO A 409 -7.80 -19.67 13.51
CA PRO A 409 -8.37 -19.03 12.32
C PRO A 409 -8.17 -19.84 11.03
N CYS A 410 -6.97 -20.39 10.82
CA CYS A 410 -6.68 -21.19 9.62
C CYS A 410 -7.47 -22.51 9.60
N TYR A 411 -7.55 -23.21 10.74
CA TYR A 411 -8.37 -24.42 10.90
C TYR A 411 -9.84 -24.12 10.61
N SER A 412 -10.33 -22.99 11.14
CA SER A 412 -11.70 -22.56 10.90
C SER A 412 -11.95 -22.23 9.43
N CYS A 413 -11.02 -21.57 8.76
CA CYS A 413 -11.13 -21.28 7.34
C CYS A 413 -11.16 -22.57 6.49
N LEU A 414 -10.24 -23.51 6.75
CA LEU A 414 -10.19 -24.81 6.07
C LEU A 414 -11.50 -25.58 6.23
N GLN A 415 -12.07 -25.61 7.43
CA GLN A 415 -13.32 -26.32 7.68
C GLN A 415 -14.49 -25.69 6.91
N SER A 416 -14.54 -24.36 6.77
CA SER A 416 -15.52 -23.70 5.89
C SER A 416 -15.32 -24.06 4.42
N LEU A 417 -14.08 -24.21 3.94
CA LEU A 417 -13.81 -24.66 2.57
C LEU A 417 -14.31 -26.08 2.34
N LEU A 418 -13.99 -27.00 3.26
CA LEU A 418 -14.44 -28.39 3.19
C LEU A 418 -15.97 -28.49 3.23
N SER A 419 -16.63 -27.71 4.09
CA SER A 419 -18.09 -27.61 4.12
C SER A 419 -18.66 -27.04 2.82
N SER A 420 -18.02 -26.03 2.23
CA SER A 420 -18.44 -25.46 0.93
C SER A 420 -18.35 -26.47 -0.21
N ILE A 421 -17.28 -27.29 -0.21
CA ILE A 421 -17.07 -28.37 -1.18
C ILE A 421 -18.11 -29.47 -1.02
N LYS A 422 -18.36 -29.91 0.23
CA LYS A 422 -19.36 -30.95 0.55
C LYS A 422 -20.79 -30.48 0.22
N ALA A 423 -21.07 -29.19 0.36
CA ALA A 423 -22.35 -28.59 -0.01
C ALA A 423 -22.53 -28.37 -1.52
N GLY A 424 -21.47 -28.55 -2.34
CA GLY A 424 -21.52 -28.29 -3.78
C GLY A 424 -21.76 -26.82 -4.14
N SER A 425 -21.46 -25.90 -3.22
CA SER A 425 -21.62 -24.45 -3.40
C SER A 425 -20.68 -23.94 -4.48
N ASP A 426 -21.09 -22.92 -5.25
CA ASP A 426 -20.24 -22.25 -6.24
C ASP A 426 -19.30 -21.24 -5.54
N GLY A 427 -19.71 -20.67 -4.41
CA GLY A 427 -18.96 -19.70 -3.61
C GLY A 427 -18.31 -20.23 -2.33
N PHE A 428 -17.90 -19.33 -1.44
CA PHE A 428 -17.46 -19.64 -0.09
C PHE A 428 -18.66 -19.58 0.86
N LEU A 429 -18.96 -20.70 1.53
CA LEU A 429 -20.09 -20.82 2.43
C LEU A 429 -19.72 -20.37 3.84
N LEU A 430 -20.40 -19.33 4.32
CA LEU A 430 -20.29 -18.84 5.69
C LEU A 430 -21.16 -19.68 6.65
N LEU A 431 -20.86 -19.58 7.94
CA LEU A 431 -21.52 -20.35 9.00
C LEU A 431 -23.04 -20.08 9.09
N ASP A 432 -23.47 -18.88 8.73
CA ASP A 432 -24.87 -18.43 8.70
C ASP A 432 -25.65 -18.94 7.48
N GLY A 433 -25.03 -19.76 6.64
CA GLY A 433 -25.61 -20.27 5.38
C GLY A 433 -25.54 -19.26 4.24
N THR A 434 -24.90 -18.10 4.45
CA THR A 434 -24.70 -17.11 3.39
C THR A 434 -23.61 -17.58 2.42
N GLU A 435 -23.94 -17.62 1.13
CA GLU A 435 -23.00 -17.96 0.08
C GLU A 435 -22.32 -16.71 -0.49
N LEU A 436 -20.99 -16.65 -0.34
CA LEU A 436 -20.18 -15.57 -0.87
C LEU A 436 -19.64 -15.95 -2.25
N THR A 437 -20.21 -15.37 -3.30
CA THR A 437 -19.79 -15.60 -4.70
C THR A 437 -19.07 -14.36 -5.25
N HIS A 438 -18.46 -14.48 -6.44
CA HIS A 438 -17.88 -13.34 -7.15
C HIS A 438 -18.86 -12.19 -7.43
N LEU A 439 -20.17 -12.47 -7.38
CA LEU A 439 -21.23 -11.51 -7.66
C LEU A 439 -21.77 -10.81 -6.39
N ASN A 440 -21.71 -11.47 -5.23
CA ASN A 440 -22.27 -11.01 -3.95
C ASN A 440 -21.19 -10.48 -2.96
N ARG A 441 -19.90 -10.55 -3.35
CA ARG A 441 -18.80 -10.16 -2.47
C ARG A 441 -18.78 -8.64 -2.22
N PRO A 442 -18.46 -8.19 -0.99
CA PRO A 442 -18.26 -6.77 -0.72
C PRO A 442 -17.09 -6.21 -1.53
N ASN A 443 -17.24 -5.01 -2.09
CA ASN A 443 -16.17 -4.29 -2.79
C ASN A 443 -15.16 -3.67 -1.81
N ASP A 444 -14.33 -4.52 -1.18
CA ASP A 444 -13.23 -4.09 -0.30
C ASP A 444 -11.88 -4.69 -0.76
N LYS A 445 -10.84 -3.85 -0.80
CA LYS A 445 -9.48 -4.20 -1.26
C LYS A 445 -8.88 -5.41 -0.53
N LEU A 446 -9.22 -5.61 0.75
CA LEU A 446 -8.73 -6.74 1.53
C LEU A 446 -9.39 -8.07 1.11
N LEU A 447 -10.68 -8.05 0.81
CA LEU A 447 -11.38 -9.24 0.31
C LEU A 447 -11.01 -9.53 -1.13
N ASP A 448 -10.73 -8.52 -1.96
CA ASP A 448 -10.17 -8.74 -3.29
C ASP A 448 -8.86 -9.53 -3.25
N TRP A 449 -7.98 -9.20 -2.31
CA TRP A 449 -6.71 -9.89 -2.14
C TRP A 449 -6.88 -11.32 -1.62
N PHE A 450 -7.81 -11.55 -0.69
CA PHE A 450 -7.96 -12.84 0.00
C PHE A 450 -8.89 -13.82 -0.73
N PHE A 451 -9.95 -13.33 -1.37
CA PHE A 451 -11.03 -14.16 -1.92
C PHE A 451 -10.58 -14.99 -3.13
N GLN A 452 -9.79 -14.40 -4.03
CA GLN A 452 -9.33 -15.13 -5.22
C GLN A 452 -8.41 -16.33 -4.85
N PRO A 453 -7.37 -16.18 -4.00
CA PRO A 453 -6.60 -17.32 -3.51
C PRO A 453 -7.45 -18.37 -2.79
N LEU A 454 -8.45 -17.94 -2.01
CA LEU A 454 -9.33 -18.83 -1.27
C LEU A 454 -10.18 -19.71 -2.20
N MET A 455 -10.72 -19.14 -3.27
CA MET A 455 -11.49 -19.88 -4.28
C MET A 455 -10.61 -20.85 -5.08
N VAL A 456 -9.39 -20.43 -5.42
CA VAL A 456 -8.42 -21.33 -6.07
C VAL A 456 -8.09 -22.52 -5.16
N LEU A 457 -7.85 -22.27 -3.87
CA LEU A 457 -7.57 -23.32 -2.89
C LEU A 457 -8.76 -24.29 -2.75
N LYS A 458 -9.99 -23.78 -2.74
CA LYS A 458 -11.21 -24.59 -2.72
C LYS A 458 -11.27 -25.55 -3.92
N GLU A 459 -11.05 -25.05 -5.13
CA GLU A 459 -11.08 -25.86 -6.35
C GLU A 459 -9.93 -26.88 -6.40
N GLN A 460 -8.75 -26.52 -5.89
CA GLN A 460 -7.63 -27.46 -5.74
C GLN A 460 -7.98 -28.60 -4.78
N ILE A 461 -8.51 -28.30 -3.59
CA ILE A 461 -8.94 -29.33 -2.62
C ILE A 461 -10.03 -30.22 -3.22
N ARG A 462 -11.00 -29.62 -3.93
CA ARG A 462 -12.07 -30.36 -4.62
C ARG A 462 -11.52 -31.30 -5.69
N ALA A 463 -10.53 -30.86 -6.48
CA ALA A 463 -9.93 -31.65 -7.54
C ALA A 463 -9.11 -32.83 -7.01
N ILE A 464 -8.45 -32.66 -5.86
CA ILE A 464 -7.61 -33.69 -5.22
C ILE A 464 -8.46 -34.85 -4.65
N LYS A 465 -9.73 -34.61 -4.30
CA LYS A 465 -10.65 -35.60 -3.70
C LYS A 465 -10.03 -36.32 -2.49
N LEU A 466 -9.64 -35.51 -1.49
CA LEU A 466 -9.02 -36.00 -0.26
C LEU A 466 -9.85 -37.10 0.41
N GLU A 467 -9.19 -38.15 0.87
CA GLU A 467 -9.81 -39.17 1.73
C GLU A 467 -10.00 -38.62 3.16
N GLU A 468 -10.92 -39.21 3.94
CA GLU A 468 -11.18 -38.74 5.31
C GLU A 468 -9.94 -38.74 6.23
N GLY A 469 -8.99 -39.64 5.98
CA GLY A 469 -7.72 -39.68 6.69
C GLY A 469 -6.83 -38.47 6.37
N GLU A 470 -6.80 -38.06 5.10
CA GLU A 470 -6.02 -36.94 4.60
C GLU A 470 -6.64 -35.59 5.01
N GLU A 471 -7.98 -35.49 5.00
CA GLU A 471 -8.70 -34.32 5.54
C GLU A 471 -8.34 -34.09 7.01
N ARG A 472 -8.36 -35.16 7.84
CA ARG A 472 -8.01 -35.08 9.27
C ARG A 472 -6.53 -34.75 9.48
N PHE A 473 -5.65 -35.24 8.62
CA PHE A 473 -4.23 -34.89 8.66
C PHE A 473 -4.01 -33.41 8.36
N LEU A 474 -4.59 -32.91 7.26
CA LEU A 474 -4.50 -31.50 6.85
C LEU A 474 -5.03 -30.56 7.94
N GLN A 475 -6.16 -30.91 8.55
CA GLN A 475 -6.74 -30.20 9.68
C GLN A 475 -5.76 -30.07 10.88
N ARG A 476 -5.04 -31.14 11.22
CA ARG A 476 -4.05 -31.12 12.30
C ARG A 476 -2.83 -30.26 11.96
N VAL A 477 -2.31 -30.40 10.74
CA VAL A 477 -1.15 -29.63 10.27
C VAL A 477 -1.46 -28.13 10.30
N VAL A 478 -2.65 -27.73 9.86
CA VAL A 478 -3.06 -26.33 9.85
C VAL A 478 -3.24 -25.77 11.27
N LEU A 479 -3.71 -26.57 12.22
CA LEU A 479 -3.92 -26.14 13.61
C LEU A 479 -2.60 -25.98 14.38
N TYR A 480 -1.66 -26.92 14.24
CA TYR A 480 -0.42 -26.93 15.03
C TYR A 480 0.81 -26.41 14.28
N GLY A 481 0.71 -26.18 12.97
CA GLY A 481 1.82 -25.77 12.12
C GLY A 481 2.95 -26.80 12.02
N LYS A 482 2.66 -28.08 12.27
CA LYS A 482 3.60 -29.20 12.32
C LYS A 482 3.04 -30.45 11.67
#